data_AF-A0A497MF32-F1
#
_entry.id   AF-A0A497MF32-F1
#
_cell.length_a   1.000
_cell.length_b   1.000
_cell.length_c   1.000
_cell.angle_alpha   90.00
_cell.angle_beta   90.00
_cell.angle_gamma   90.00
#
_symmetry.space_group_name_H-M   'P 1'
#
loop_
_entity.id
_entity.type
_entity.pdbx_description
1 polymer ?
#
loop_
_entity_poly.entity_id
_entity_poly.type
_entity_poly.pdbx_seq_one_letter_code
_entity_poly.pdbx_strand_id
1 'polypeptide(L)'
;AKAPTPGRQLLYTVGLLGILLASVGVNVYQAFTVAGLQGELKDKTTIISELTSLAEKQNHTINLLSKNLTEANGRIMSLEKELAEAYSTISSLEKELSETQALTSVLIDKLEAANETISMLQAELDEAHSRNLMLEKELNETYEEINILKGRIDELNETIESLYATFNYNLTAKPSRLTAYPDSYTSTTITVEWLGGPSQLVNLTLDWEDGNITAEVVPISGTPTPEQPFTAILTAYVEPQAALKTYYITVVATSQYGLEKTITISVVVQERKLPPIE
;
A
#
# COMPACT_ATOMS: atom_id res chain seq x y z
N ALA A 1 142.33 25.17 -98.03
CA ALA A 1 141.87 23.79 -98.29
C ALA A 1 141.26 23.75 -99.69
N LYS A 2 141.80 22.89 -100.56
CA LYS A 2 141.36 22.70 -101.96
C LYS A 2 139.84 22.49 -101.98
N ALA A 3 139.10 23.23 -102.81
CA ALA A 3 137.66 23.03 -102.95
C ALA A 3 137.41 21.53 -103.18
N PRO A 4 136.51 20.89 -102.42
CA PRO A 4 136.30 19.45 -102.55
C PRO A 4 135.87 19.16 -103.99
N THR A 5 136.46 18.13 -104.59
CA THR A 5 136.12 17.70 -105.95
C THR A 5 134.60 17.51 -106.05
N PRO A 6 133.97 17.81 -107.21
CA PRO A 6 132.52 17.76 -107.36
C PRO A 6 131.88 16.48 -106.79
N GLY A 7 132.54 15.33 -106.94
CA GLY A 7 132.09 14.06 -106.37
C GLY A 7 132.09 13.98 -104.83
N ARG A 8 133.05 14.59 -104.13
CA ARG A 8 133.07 14.61 -102.65
C ARG A 8 132.04 15.60 -102.08
N GLN A 9 131.86 16.76 -102.70
CA GLN A 9 130.76 17.70 -102.36
C GLN A 9 129.41 16.99 -102.48
N LEU A 10 129.21 16.22 -103.56
CA LEU A 10 127.99 15.47 -103.80
C LEU A 10 127.74 14.39 -102.73
N LEU A 11 128.78 13.64 -102.30
CA LEU A 11 128.62 12.66 -101.21
C LEU A 11 128.25 13.31 -99.87
N TYR A 12 128.85 14.46 -99.52
CA TYR A 12 128.49 15.18 -98.30
C TYR A 12 127.08 15.74 -98.36
N THR A 13 126.66 16.32 -99.49
CA THR A 13 125.30 16.85 -99.64
C THR A 13 124.26 15.74 -99.65
N VAL A 14 124.53 14.61 -100.31
CA VAL A 14 123.65 13.43 -100.29
C VAL A 14 123.58 12.79 -98.90
N GLY A 15 124.69 12.71 -98.17
CA GLY A 15 124.72 12.19 -96.80
C GLY A 15 123.96 13.10 -95.81
N LEU A 16 124.18 14.41 -95.89
CA LEU A 16 123.45 15.40 -95.07
C LEU A 16 121.96 15.40 -95.40
N LEU A 17 121.60 15.26 -96.69
CA LEU A 17 120.21 15.13 -97.13
C LEU A 17 119.58 13.83 -96.62
N GLY A 18 120.31 12.71 -96.61
CA GLY A 18 119.85 11.45 -96.04
C GLY A 18 119.59 11.52 -94.53
N ILE A 19 120.48 12.17 -93.77
CA ILE A 19 120.29 12.42 -92.32
C ILE A 19 119.10 13.36 -92.08
N LEU A 20 118.98 14.43 -92.88
CA LEU A 20 117.88 15.37 -92.79
C LEU A 20 116.54 14.68 -93.07
N LEU A 21 116.44 13.90 -94.15
CA LEU A 21 115.25 13.12 -94.50
C LEU A 21 114.88 12.11 -93.40
N ALA A 22 115.87 11.42 -92.80
CA ALA A 22 115.64 10.51 -91.68
C ALA A 22 115.11 11.24 -90.42
N SER A 23 115.69 12.40 -90.08
CA SER A 23 115.24 13.23 -88.95
C SER A 23 113.82 13.77 -89.13
N VAL A 24 113.48 14.18 -90.36
CA VAL A 24 112.13 14.62 -90.72
C VAL A 24 111.16 13.43 -90.61
N GLY A 25 111.53 12.25 -91.09
CA GLY A 25 110.73 11.03 -90.94
C GLY A 25 110.45 10.67 -89.48
N VAL A 26 111.45 10.74 -88.62
CA VAL A 26 111.30 10.51 -87.16
C VAL A 26 110.40 11.57 -86.52
N ASN A 27 110.58 12.85 -86.85
CA ASN A 27 109.75 13.94 -86.32
C ASN A 27 108.30 13.85 -86.78
N VAL A 28 108.04 13.46 -88.04
CA VAL A 28 106.69 13.26 -88.57
C VAL A 28 106.01 12.06 -87.90
N TYR A 29 106.73 10.96 -87.69
CA TYR A 29 106.21 9.80 -86.97
C TYR A 29 105.90 10.12 -85.50
N GLN A 30 106.77 10.86 -84.81
CA GLN A 30 106.52 11.35 -83.45
C GLN A 30 105.34 12.31 -83.39
N ALA A 31 105.21 13.25 -84.33
CA ALA A 31 104.07 14.16 -84.38
C ALA A 31 102.74 13.42 -84.62
N PHE A 32 102.74 12.40 -85.49
CA PHE A 32 101.57 11.56 -85.74
C PHE A 32 101.16 10.74 -84.51
N THR A 33 102.12 10.12 -83.83
CA THR A 33 101.87 9.35 -82.59
C THR A 33 101.39 10.22 -81.44
N VAL A 34 101.98 11.41 -81.26
CA VAL A 34 101.55 12.39 -80.25
C VAL A 34 100.13 12.89 -80.53
N ALA A 35 99.80 13.21 -81.79
CA ALA A 35 98.45 13.61 -82.17
C ALA A 35 97.42 12.51 -81.89
N GLY A 36 97.77 11.24 -82.14
CA GLY A 36 96.92 10.09 -81.81
C GLY A 36 96.66 9.96 -80.31
N LEU A 37 97.72 10.05 -79.48
CA LEU A 37 97.60 10.00 -78.02
C LEU A 37 96.82 11.20 -77.45
N GLN A 38 96.97 12.39 -78.03
CA GLN A 38 96.19 13.58 -77.62
C GLN A 38 94.70 13.42 -77.94
N GLY A 39 94.37 12.82 -79.09
CA GLY A 39 92.99 12.45 -79.43
C GLY A 39 92.41 11.47 -78.40
N GLU A 40 93.15 10.40 -78.10
CA GLU A 40 92.72 9.41 -77.10
C GLU A 40 92.56 10.03 -75.70
N LEU A 41 93.46 10.91 -75.28
CA LEU A 41 93.38 11.62 -74.01
C LEU A 41 92.14 12.52 -73.94
N LYS A 42 91.81 13.22 -75.03
CA LYS A 42 90.62 14.06 -75.12
C LYS A 42 89.34 13.22 -75.01
N ASP A 43 89.28 12.08 -75.68
CA ASP A 43 88.13 11.17 -75.62
C ASP A 43 87.97 10.60 -74.20
N LYS A 44 89.06 10.13 -73.58
CA LYS A 44 89.04 9.68 -72.17
C LYS A 44 88.60 10.79 -71.21
N THR A 45 89.04 12.03 -71.43
CA THR A 45 88.64 13.18 -70.60
C THR A 45 87.13 13.45 -70.71
N THR A 46 86.58 13.33 -71.92
CA THR A 46 85.14 13.47 -72.17
C THR A 46 84.36 12.36 -71.42
N ILE A 47 84.80 11.11 -71.56
CA ILE A 47 84.19 9.96 -70.87
C ILE A 47 84.25 10.14 -69.34
N ILE A 48 85.37 10.59 -68.79
CA ILE A 48 85.51 10.84 -67.34
C ILE A 48 84.51 11.91 -66.87
N SER A 49 84.32 12.98 -67.66
CA SER A 49 83.35 14.03 -67.33
C SER A 49 81.91 13.50 -67.33
N GLU A 50 81.55 12.68 -68.31
CA GLU A 50 80.22 12.05 -68.39
C GLU A 50 79.98 11.08 -67.21
N LEU A 51 80.97 10.24 -66.88
CA LEU A 51 80.92 9.34 -65.73
C LEU A 51 80.79 10.10 -64.41
N THR A 52 81.48 11.24 -64.27
CA THR A 52 81.38 12.10 -63.07
C THR A 52 79.96 12.65 -62.92
N SER A 53 79.40 13.20 -63.99
CA SER A 53 78.01 13.71 -63.99
C SER A 53 76.99 12.60 -63.67
N LEU A 54 77.19 11.39 -64.23
CA LEU A 54 76.34 10.24 -63.93
C LEU A 54 76.44 9.84 -62.45
N ALA A 55 77.64 9.82 -61.87
CA ALA A 55 77.85 9.49 -60.47
C ALA A 55 77.19 10.52 -59.54
N GLU A 56 77.27 11.82 -59.86
CA GLU A 56 76.59 12.89 -59.11
C GLU A 56 75.07 12.71 -59.14
N LYS A 57 74.50 12.42 -60.31
CA LYS A 57 73.06 12.15 -60.46
C LYS A 57 72.61 10.92 -59.67
N GLN A 58 73.41 9.85 -59.69
CA GLN A 58 73.15 8.65 -58.90
C GLN A 58 73.21 8.96 -57.41
N ASN A 59 74.21 9.71 -56.95
CA ASN A 59 74.34 10.10 -55.55
C ASN A 59 73.15 10.95 -55.07
N HIS A 60 72.68 11.89 -55.91
CA HIS A 60 71.47 12.65 -55.63
C HIS A 60 70.23 11.74 -55.49
N THR A 61 70.08 10.77 -56.40
CA THR A 61 69.00 9.78 -56.36
C THR A 61 69.05 8.94 -55.08
N ILE A 62 70.24 8.47 -54.70
CA ILE A 62 70.46 7.71 -53.46
C ILE A 62 70.06 8.52 -52.23
N ASN A 63 70.44 9.80 -52.19
CA ASN A 63 70.08 10.68 -51.07
C ASN A 63 68.56 10.89 -50.96
N LEU A 64 67.87 11.08 -52.10
CA LEU A 64 66.41 11.19 -52.12
C LEU A 64 65.73 9.89 -51.66
N LEU A 65 66.18 8.74 -52.15
CA LEU A 65 65.63 7.44 -51.73
C LEU A 65 65.87 7.19 -50.24
N SER A 66 67.03 7.56 -49.71
CA SER A 66 67.34 7.42 -48.28
C SER A 66 66.44 8.30 -47.40
N LYS A 67 66.14 9.53 -47.86
CA LYS A 67 65.18 10.42 -47.19
C LYS A 67 63.78 9.82 -47.19
N ASN A 68 63.29 9.39 -48.36
CA ASN A 68 61.96 8.78 -48.49
C ASN A 68 61.83 7.51 -47.63
N LEU A 69 62.88 6.68 -47.56
CA LEU A 69 62.90 5.50 -46.71
C LEU A 69 62.80 5.86 -45.22
N THR A 70 63.49 6.91 -44.80
CA THR A 70 63.44 7.41 -43.41
C THR A 70 62.03 7.91 -43.07
N GLU A 71 61.41 8.67 -43.97
CA GLU A 71 60.03 9.16 -43.79
C GLU A 71 59.02 8.00 -43.75
N ALA A 72 59.16 7.02 -44.64
CA ALA A 72 58.32 5.83 -44.67
C ALA A 72 58.43 5.02 -43.38
N ASN A 73 59.64 4.81 -42.86
CA ASN A 73 59.86 4.13 -41.58
C ASN A 73 59.22 4.89 -40.42
N GLY A 74 59.33 6.22 -40.40
CA GLY A 74 58.65 7.04 -39.39
C GLY A 74 57.12 6.90 -39.44
N ARG A 75 56.54 6.83 -40.65
CA ARG A 75 55.10 6.61 -40.82
C ARG A 75 54.68 5.21 -40.37
N ILE A 76 55.47 4.19 -40.65
CA ILE A 76 55.22 2.80 -40.19
C ILE A 76 55.17 2.76 -38.66
N MET A 77 56.16 3.32 -37.98
CA MET A 77 56.19 3.36 -36.51
C MET A 77 54.98 4.08 -35.91
N SER A 78 54.54 5.18 -36.53
CA SER A 78 53.32 5.90 -36.10
C SER A 78 52.07 5.04 -36.24
N LEU A 79 51.93 4.34 -37.38
CA LEU A 79 50.78 3.48 -37.65
C LEU A 79 50.76 2.25 -36.73
N GLU A 80 51.93 1.67 -36.43
CA GLU A 80 52.04 0.56 -35.47
C GLU A 80 51.60 0.99 -34.06
N LYS A 81 51.94 2.22 -33.65
CA LYS A 81 51.49 2.79 -32.38
C LYS A 81 49.97 3.01 -32.36
N GLU A 82 49.42 3.66 -33.40
CA GLU A 82 47.98 3.89 -33.54
C GLU A 82 47.20 2.55 -33.52
N LEU A 83 47.74 1.52 -34.18
CA LEU A 83 47.14 0.18 -34.20
C LEU A 83 47.14 -0.47 -32.81
N ALA A 84 48.23 -0.35 -32.05
CA ALA A 84 48.29 -0.89 -30.68
C ALA A 84 47.29 -0.18 -29.75
N GLU A 85 47.15 1.14 -29.86
CA GLU A 85 46.16 1.92 -29.10
C GLU A 85 44.73 1.53 -29.46
N ALA A 86 44.45 1.28 -30.75
CA ALA A 86 43.16 0.80 -31.22
C ALA A 86 42.83 -0.58 -30.64
N TYR A 87 43.77 -1.53 -30.63
CA TYR A 87 43.57 -2.84 -30.01
C TYR A 87 43.28 -2.75 -28.51
N SER A 88 43.99 -1.89 -27.78
CA SER A 88 43.73 -1.67 -26.36
C SER A 88 42.33 -1.10 -26.12
N THR A 89 41.89 -0.19 -26.98
CA THR A 89 40.55 0.42 -26.89
C THR A 89 39.46 -0.62 -27.16
N ILE A 90 39.61 -1.45 -28.20
CA ILE A 90 38.68 -2.53 -28.53
C ILE A 90 38.55 -3.49 -27.34
N SER A 91 39.66 -3.91 -26.74
CA SER A 91 39.63 -4.82 -25.59
C SER A 91 38.89 -4.22 -24.38
N SER A 92 39.04 -2.91 -24.13
CA SER A 92 38.29 -2.22 -23.07
C SER A 92 36.79 -2.19 -23.36
N LEU A 93 36.40 -1.86 -24.60
CA LEU A 93 35.00 -1.79 -25.00
C LEU A 93 34.32 -3.16 -24.97
N GLU A 94 35.02 -4.23 -25.36
CA GLU A 94 34.51 -5.60 -25.26
C GLU A 94 34.23 -6.00 -23.81
N LYS A 95 35.09 -5.60 -22.88
CA LYS A 95 34.89 -5.83 -21.45
C LYS A 95 33.66 -5.06 -20.93
N GLU A 96 33.56 -3.76 -21.23
CA GLU A 96 32.41 -2.93 -20.83
C GLU A 96 31.09 -3.46 -21.40
N LEU A 97 31.11 -3.93 -22.65
CA LEU A 97 29.95 -4.58 -23.28
C LEU A 97 29.53 -5.83 -22.54
N SER A 98 30.48 -6.69 -22.17
CA SER A 98 30.21 -7.92 -21.41
C SER A 98 29.63 -7.63 -20.03
N GLU A 99 30.18 -6.64 -19.32
CA GLU A 99 29.67 -6.20 -18.01
C GLU A 99 28.24 -5.64 -18.13
N THR A 100 27.98 -4.85 -19.18
CA THR A 100 26.65 -4.30 -19.46
C THR A 100 25.63 -5.39 -19.79
N GLN A 101 26.03 -6.41 -20.57
CA GLN A 101 25.19 -7.56 -20.87
C GLN A 101 24.84 -8.36 -19.61
N ALA A 102 25.82 -8.58 -18.72
CA ALA A 102 25.59 -9.26 -17.46
C ALA A 102 24.61 -8.47 -16.56
N LEU A 103 24.79 -7.15 -16.45
CA LEU A 103 23.87 -6.29 -15.69
C LEU A 103 22.46 -6.32 -16.28
N THR A 104 22.35 -6.30 -17.61
CA THR A 104 21.04 -6.39 -18.30
C THR A 104 20.33 -7.68 -17.97
N SER A 105 21.03 -8.82 -17.96
CA SER A 105 20.46 -10.11 -17.57
C SER A 105 19.90 -10.06 -16.15
N VAL A 106 20.67 -9.53 -15.20
CA VAL A 106 20.22 -9.41 -13.80
C VAL A 106 19.00 -8.52 -13.65
N LEU A 107 18.90 -7.44 -14.44
CA LEU A 107 17.73 -6.56 -14.42
C LEU A 107 16.48 -7.24 -15.01
N ILE A 108 16.65 -8.08 -16.02
CA ILE A 108 15.55 -8.90 -16.58
C ILE A 108 15.01 -9.85 -15.51
N ASP A 109 15.88 -10.59 -14.82
CA ASP A 109 15.46 -11.54 -13.77
C ASP A 109 14.71 -10.82 -12.63
N LYS A 110 15.19 -9.64 -12.23
CA LYS A 110 14.52 -8.82 -11.21
C LYS A 110 13.16 -8.32 -11.66
N LEU A 111 13.01 -7.96 -12.94
CA LEU A 111 11.74 -7.52 -13.50
C LEU A 111 10.72 -8.67 -13.54
N GLU A 112 11.17 -9.87 -13.91
CA GLU A 112 10.34 -11.08 -13.91
C GLU A 112 9.83 -11.41 -12.50
N ALA A 113 10.73 -11.46 -11.50
CA ALA A 113 10.36 -11.68 -10.10
C ALA A 113 9.40 -10.62 -9.55
N ALA A 114 9.58 -9.35 -9.94
CA ALA A 114 8.66 -8.28 -9.56
C ALA A 114 7.26 -8.48 -10.19
N ASN A 115 7.19 -8.91 -11.45
CA ASN A 115 5.92 -9.21 -12.12
C ASN A 115 5.19 -10.39 -11.47
N GLU A 116 5.90 -11.45 -11.10
CA GLU A 116 5.34 -12.57 -10.35
C GLU A 116 4.75 -12.10 -9.01
N THR A 117 5.48 -11.25 -8.29
CA THR A 117 5.01 -10.66 -7.02
C THR A 117 3.75 -9.83 -7.21
N ILE A 118 3.69 -9.00 -8.26
CA ILE A 118 2.49 -8.21 -8.60
C ILE A 118 1.31 -9.14 -8.87
N SER A 119 1.51 -10.23 -9.62
CA SER A 119 0.44 -11.18 -9.93
C SER A 119 -0.10 -11.87 -8.66
N MET A 120 0.76 -12.22 -7.71
CA MET A 120 0.33 -12.80 -6.43
C MET A 120 -0.49 -11.81 -5.60
N LEU A 121 0.00 -10.57 -5.46
CA LEU A 121 -0.70 -9.53 -4.71
C LEU A 121 -2.07 -9.17 -5.32
N GLN A 122 -2.20 -9.22 -6.64
CA GLN A 122 -3.48 -9.05 -7.32
C GLN A 122 -4.46 -10.17 -6.96
N ALA A 123 -4.02 -11.43 -6.94
CA ALA A 123 -4.86 -12.56 -6.54
C ALA A 123 -5.30 -12.47 -5.08
N GLU A 124 -4.40 -12.09 -4.17
CA GLU A 124 -4.73 -11.87 -2.75
C GLU A 124 -5.75 -10.73 -2.56
N LEU A 125 -5.62 -9.65 -3.35
CA LEU A 125 -6.57 -8.54 -3.31
C LEU A 125 -7.97 -8.97 -3.77
N ASP A 126 -8.06 -9.75 -4.84
CA ASP A 126 -9.33 -10.27 -5.36
C ASP A 126 -10.02 -11.22 -4.36
N GLU A 127 -9.24 -12.07 -3.68
CA GLU A 127 -9.74 -12.94 -2.62
C GLU A 127 -10.26 -12.14 -1.42
N ALA A 128 -9.49 -11.15 -0.97
CA ALA A 128 -9.88 -10.28 0.12
C ALA A 128 -11.17 -9.50 -0.20
N HIS A 129 -11.31 -8.99 -1.43
CA HIS A 129 -12.51 -8.31 -1.89
C HIS A 129 -13.74 -9.23 -1.88
N SER A 130 -13.58 -10.47 -2.39
CA SER A 130 -14.64 -11.48 -2.39
C SER A 130 -15.09 -11.83 -0.98
N ARG A 131 -14.15 -11.95 -0.02
CA ARG A 131 -14.45 -12.21 1.39
C ARG A 131 -15.19 -11.04 2.04
N ASN A 132 -14.84 -9.81 1.67
CA ASN A 132 -15.53 -8.62 2.18
C ASN A 132 -17.00 -8.59 1.76
N LEU A 133 -17.30 -8.85 0.48
CA LEU A 133 -18.67 -8.96 -0.02
C LEU A 133 -19.49 -10.04 0.69
N MET A 134 -18.87 -11.18 1.00
CA MET A 134 -19.53 -12.25 1.75
C MET A 134 -19.88 -11.82 3.18
N LEU A 135 -18.95 -11.16 3.87
CA LEU A 135 -19.18 -10.63 5.22
C LEU A 135 -20.24 -9.52 5.25
N GLU A 136 -20.27 -8.64 4.25
CA GLU A 136 -21.32 -7.62 4.13
C GLU A 136 -22.71 -8.26 3.99
N LYS A 137 -22.81 -9.34 3.21
CA LYS A 137 -24.06 -10.10 3.08
C LYS A 137 -24.48 -10.76 4.39
N GLU A 138 -23.57 -11.47 5.06
CA GLU A 138 -23.85 -12.11 6.36
C GLU A 138 -24.28 -11.10 7.43
N LEU A 139 -23.64 -9.93 7.44
CA LEU A 139 -24.00 -8.84 8.34
C LEU A 139 -25.43 -8.34 8.07
N ASN A 140 -25.80 -8.15 6.81
CA ASN A 140 -27.16 -7.73 6.46
C ASN A 140 -28.21 -8.77 6.84
N GLU A 141 -27.94 -10.06 6.59
CA GLU A 141 -28.83 -11.16 7.00
C GLU A 141 -29.02 -11.18 8.52
N THR A 142 -27.95 -10.96 9.29
CA THR A 142 -28.00 -10.88 10.75
C THR A 142 -28.84 -9.67 11.22
N TYR A 143 -28.71 -8.51 10.57
CA TYR A 143 -29.52 -7.34 10.90
C TYR A 143 -31.02 -7.58 10.68
N GLU A 144 -31.38 -8.24 9.58
CA GLU A 144 -32.77 -8.61 9.30
C GLU A 144 -33.31 -9.59 10.35
N GLU A 145 -32.53 -10.60 10.74
CA GLU A 145 -32.92 -11.54 11.80
C GLU A 145 -33.16 -10.82 13.14
N ILE A 146 -32.28 -9.88 13.51
CA ILE A 146 -32.46 -9.06 14.72
C ILE A 146 -33.76 -8.26 14.65
N ASN A 147 -34.11 -7.67 13.50
CA ASN A 147 -35.35 -6.90 13.35
C ASN A 147 -36.58 -7.80 13.47
N ILE A 148 -36.55 -9.00 12.89
CA ILE A 148 -37.62 -10.00 13.04
C ILE A 148 -37.79 -10.39 14.51
N LEU A 149 -36.69 -10.66 15.22
CA LEU A 149 -36.73 -11.04 16.63
C LEU A 149 -37.27 -9.90 17.52
N LYS A 150 -36.92 -8.65 17.24
CA LYS A 150 -37.51 -7.49 17.93
C LYS A 150 -39.02 -7.42 17.74
N GLY A 151 -39.50 -7.56 16.50
CA GLY A 151 -40.94 -7.59 16.23
C GLY A 151 -41.66 -8.69 17.00
N ARG A 152 -41.07 -9.90 17.08
CA ARG A 152 -41.62 -11.00 17.88
C ARG A 152 -41.66 -10.70 19.38
N ILE A 153 -40.66 -9.99 19.91
CA ILE A 153 -40.65 -9.57 21.32
C ILE A 153 -41.80 -8.58 21.58
N ASP A 154 -42.01 -7.63 20.67
CA ASP A 154 -43.10 -6.66 20.79
C ASP A 154 -44.48 -7.35 20.75
N GLU A 155 -44.70 -8.27 19.80
CA GLU A 155 -45.93 -9.08 19.72
C GLU A 155 -46.18 -9.91 20.99
N LEU A 156 -45.11 -10.51 21.56
CA LEU A 156 -45.21 -11.27 22.80
C LEU A 156 -45.53 -10.37 23.99
N ASN A 157 -44.96 -9.16 24.06
CA ASN A 157 -45.27 -8.19 25.11
C ASN A 157 -46.74 -7.76 25.03
N GLU A 158 -47.25 -7.44 23.84
CA GLU A 158 -48.68 -7.12 23.66
C GLU A 158 -49.58 -8.29 24.07
N THR A 159 -49.19 -9.52 23.73
CA THR A 159 -49.93 -10.73 24.14
C THR A 159 -49.95 -10.90 25.66
N ILE A 160 -48.82 -10.66 26.33
CA ILE A 160 -48.70 -10.70 27.79
C ILE A 160 -49.60 -9.64 28.43
N GLU A 161 -49.54 -8.39 27.95
CA GLU A 161 -50.37 -7.30 28.48
C GLU A 161 -51.86 -7.59 28.31
N SER A 162 -52.27 -8.08 27.14
CA SER A 162 -53.64 -8.49 26.85
C SER A 162 -54.10 -9.63 27.77
N LEU A 163 -53.24 -10.63 28.00
CA LEU A 163 -53.54 -11.74 28.91
C LEU A 163 -53.74 -11.24 30.35
N TYR A 164 -52.89 -10.35 30.85
CA TYR A 164 -53.05 -9.80 32.19
C TYR A 164 -54.28 -8.88 32.29
N ALA A 165 -54.67 -8.17 31.24
CA ALA A 165 -55.91 -7.38 31.24
C ALA A 165 -57.19 -8.22 31.46
N THR A 166 -57.13 -9.56 31.28
CA THR A 166 -58.26 -10.46 31.54
C THR A 166 -58.54 -10.73 33.02
N PHE A 167 -57.66 -10.32 33.93
CA PHE A 167 -57.85 -10.54 35.37
C PHE A 167 -59.13 -9.88 35.87
N ASN A 168 -59.93 -10.63 36.62
CA ASN A 168 -61.17 -10.15 37.21
C ASN A 168 -61.36 -10.74 38.60
N TYR A 169 -61.97 -9.98 39.49
CA TYR A 169 -62.21 -10.36 40.88
C TYR A 169 -63.51 -9.77 41.41
N ASN A 170 -64.09 -10.33 42.46
CA ASN A 170 -65.21 -9.76 43.19
C ASN A 170 -64.71 -9.08 44.46
N LEU A 171 -65.33 -7.98 44.88
CA LEU A 171 -65.02 -7.29 46.13
C LEU A 171 -66.26 -7.29 47.03
N THR A 172 -66.14 -7.87 48.23
CA THR A 172 -67.25 -7.96 49.18
C THR A 172 -66.83 -7.62 50.60
N ALA A 173 -67.79 -7.22 51.43
CA ALA A 173 -67.61 -6.96 52.85
C ALA A 173 -68.73 -7.65 53.63
N LYS A 174 -68.39 -8.46 54.65
CA LYS A 174 -69.37 -9.18 55.46
C LYS A 174 -69.08 -9.02 56.96
N PRO A 175 -69.95 -8.34 57.73
CA PRO A 175 -71.15 -7.59 57.29
C PRO A 175 -70.81 -6.23 56.62
N SER A 176 -71.61 -5.78 55.65
CA SER A 176 -71.45 -4.46 55.00
C SER A 176 -72.10 -3.29 55.76
N ARG A 177 -72.86 -3.62 56.81
CA ARG A 177 -73.44 -2.67 57.76
C ARG A 177 -73.01 -3.03 59.17
N LEU A 178 -72.34 -2.10 59.80
CA LEU A 178 -71.79 -2.20 61.15
C LEU A 178 -72.61 -1.34 62.10
N THR A 179 -72.61 -1.76 63.36
CA THR A 179 -73.16 -0.97 64.46
C THR A 179 -72.04 -0.68 65.42
N ALA A 180 -71.94 0.58 65.82
CA ALA A 180 -70.93 1.07 66.74
C ALA A 180 -71.55 2.10 67.70
N TYR A 181 -70.79 2.41 68.74
CA TYR A 181 -71.12 3.41 69.75
C TYR A 181 -69.99 4.45 69.79
N PRO A 182 -70.24 5.66 70.32
CA PRO A 182 -69.15 6.57 70.66
C PRO A 182 -68.11 5.86 71.55
N ASP A 183 -66.83 6.09 71.25
CA ASP A 183 -65.70 5.42 71.89
C ASP A 183 -65.76 3.88 71.80
N SER A 184 -65.87 3.36 70.59
CA SER A 184 -65.85 1.90 70.35
C SER A 184 -65.26 1.52 68.99
N TYR A 185 -64.89 0.25 68.88
CA TYR A 185 -64.40 -0.36 67.65
C TYR A 185 -65.46 -1.28 67.06
N THR A 186 -65.48 -1.35 65.74
CA THR A 186 -66.26 -2.33 64.97
C THR A 186 -65.44 -2.82 63.79
N SER A 187 -65.72 -4.01 63.29
CA SER A 187 -64.91 -4.62 62.24
C SER A 187 -65.75 -5.41 61.25
N THR A 188 -65.24 -5.51 60.02
CA THR A 188 -65.80 -6.36 58.97
C THR A 188 -64.68 -7.04 58.18
N THR A 189 -64.99 -8.21 57.60
CA THR A 189 -64.07 -8.90 56.70
C THR A 189 -64.31 -8.42 55.28
N ILE A 190 -63.26 -7.91 54.66
CA ILE A 190 -63.16 -7.63 53.24
C ILE A 190 -62.65 -8.89 52.55
N THR A 191 -63.35 -9.32 51.51
CA THR A 191 -62.96 -10.48 50.69
C THR A 191 -62.86 -10.06 49.24
N VAL A 192 -61.69 -10.32 48.66
CA VAL A 192 -61.40 -10.21 47.24
C VAL A 192 -61.36 -11.62 46.66
N GLU A 193 -62.36 -11.99 45.87
CA GLU A 193 -62.50 -13.33 45.30
C GLU A 193 -62.04 -13.33 43.84
N TRP A 194 -61.16 -14.25 43.45
CA TRP A 194 -60.75 -14.38 42.06
C TRP A 194 -61.94 -14.84 41.20
N LEU A 195 -62.14 -14.22 40.02
CA LEU A 195 -63.20 -14.60 39.06
C LEU A 195 -62.65 -15.10 37.72
N GLY A 196 -61.46 -14.69 37.32
CA GLY A 196 -60.90 -15.04 36.02
C GLY A 196 -59.54 -14.40 35.75
N GLY A 197 -58.83 -14.94 34.76
CA GLY A 197 -57.54 -14.43 34.29
C GLY A 197 -56.34 -14.77 35.22
N PRO A 198 -55.11 -14.40 34.82
CA PRO A 198 -53.93 -14.59 35.67
C PRO A 198 -54.08 -13.82 36.98
N SER A 199 -53.80 -14.45 38.12
CA SER A 199 -53.83 -13.79 39.42
C SER A 199 -52.90 -12.58 39.48
N GLN A 200 -53.38 -11.48 40.05
CA GLN A 200 -52.64 -10.23 40.21
C GLN A 200 -52.65 -9.78 41.66
N LEU A 201 -51.66 -8.99 42.04
CA LEU A 201 -51.70 -8.25 43.30
C LEU A 201 -52.86 -7.25 43.26
N VAL A 202 -53.69 -7.26 44.31
CA VAL A 202 -54.76 -6.29 44.54
C VAL A 202 -54.40 -5.48 45.79
N ASN A 203 -54.38 -4.16 45.64
CA ASN A 203 -54.15 -3.21 46.73
C ASN A 203 -55.50 -2.66 47.21
N LEU A 204 -55.64 -2.48 48.52
CA LEU A 204 -56.82 -1.90 49.17
C LEU A 204 -56.47 -0.51 49.68
N THR A 205 -57.29 0.47 49.34
CA THR A 205 -57.26 1.81 49.93
C THR A 205 -58.63 2.14 50.52
N LEU A 206 -58.65 3.07 51.46
CA LEU A 206 -59.84 3.47 52.20
C LEU A 206 -60.07 4.97 52.01
N ASP A 207 -61.34 5.35 51.86
CA ASP A 207 -61.79 6.74 51.77
C ASP A 207 -63.03 6.95 52.66
N TRP A 208 -63.11 8.09 53.34
CA TRP A 208 -64.23 8.46 54.23
C TRP A 208 -64.34 9.98 54.39
N GLU A 209 -65.58 10.48 54.50
CA GLU A 209 -65.86 11.92 54.45
C GLU A 209 -65.79 12.66 55.79
N ASP A 210 -65.82 11.95 56.93
CA ASP A 210 -66.05 12.55 58.24
C ASP A 210 -64.99 12.11 59.26
N GLY A 211 -64.19 13.06 59.74
CA GLY A 211 -63.06 12.82 60.65
C GLY A 211 -63.42 12.25 62.02
N ASN A 212 -64.71 12.11 62.35
CA ASN A 212 -65.16 11.47 63.59
C ASN A 212 -65.04 9.93 63.59
N ILE A 213 -64.58 9.34 62.49
CA ILE A 213 -64.22 7.92 62.41
C ILE A 213 -62.84 7.79 61.79
N THR A 214 -62.04 6.86 62.30
CA THR A 214 -60.80 6.39 61.67
C THR A 214 -60.95 4.93 61.26
N ALA A 215 -60.43 4.56 60.09
CA ALA A 215 -60.50 3.19 59.59
C ALA A 215 -59.12 2.69 59.15
N GLU A 216 -58.86 1.40 59.38
CA GLU A 216 -57.67 0.69 58.94
C GLU A 216 -58.08 -0.65 58.32
N VAL A 217 -57.37 -1.10 57.29
CA VAL A 217 -57.55 -2.43 56.68
C VAL A 217 -56.24 -3.19 56.70
N VAL A 218 -56.26 -4.41 57.23
CA VAL A 218 -55.06 -5.25 57.36
C VAL A 218 -55.37 -6.68 56.89
N PRO A 219 -54.56 -7.25 55.98
CA PRO A 219 -53.51 -6.61 55.16
C PRO A 219 -54.05 -5.63 54.09
N ILE A 220 -53.21 -4.67 53.68
CA ILE A 220 -53.54 -3.68 52.63
C ILE A 220 -53.40 -4.20 51.20
N SER A 221 -52.82 -5.39 50.99
CA SER A 221 -52.64 -5.96 49.66
C SER A 221 -52.54 -7.47 49.70
N GLY A 222 -52.93 -8.13 48.61
CA GLY A 222 -52.73 -9.56 48.42
C GLY A 222 -53.16 -10.05 47.04
N THR A 223 -52.85 -11.31 46.75
CA THR A 223 -53.07 -11.91 45.42
C THR A 223 -54.18 -12.96 45.51
N PRO A 224 -55.44 -12.65 45.12
CA PRO A 224 -56.50 -13.64 45.08
C PRO A 224 -56.21 -14.68 43.98
N THR A 225 -56.42 -15.95 44.32
CA THR A 225 -56.22 -17.10 43.43
C THR A 225 -57.53 -17.87 43.25
N PRO A 226 -57.64 -18.74 42.23
CA PRO A 226 -58.81 -19.62 42.08
C PRO A 226 -59.10 -20.48 43.30
N GLU A 227 -58.05 -20.81 44.07
CA GLU A 227 -58.10 -21.72 45.21
C GLU A 227 -58.32 -20.98 46.54
N GLN A 228 -57.84 -19.73 46.63
CA GLN A 228 -57.84 -18.96 47.87
C GLN A 228 -58.14 -17.48 47.62
N PRO A 229 -59.23 -16.93 48.19
CA PRO A 229 -59.50 -15.50 48.14
C PRO A 229 -58.49 -14.74 49.02
N PHE A 230 -58.25 -13.49 48.64
CA PHE A 230 -57.53 -12.54 49.47
C PHE A 230 -58.52 -11.93 50.49
N THR A 231 -58.18 -12.00 51.77
CA THR A 231 -59.03 -11.47 52.85
C THR A 231 -58.27 -10.47 53.69
N ALA A 232 -58.98 -9.44 54.13
CA ALA A 232 -58.47 -8.41 55.03
C ALA A 232 -59.54 -8.04 56.06
N ILE A 233 -59.12 -7.58 57.23
CA ILE A 233 -60.02 -7.10 58.27
C ILE A 233 -59.98 -5.58 58.22
N LEU A 234 -61.14 -4.97 57.97
CA LEU A 234 -61.33 -3.54 58.16
C LEU A 234 -61.81 -3.30 59.59
N THR A 235 -61.10 -2.45 60.32
CA THR A 235 -61.45 -2.02 61.67
C THR A 235 -61.72 -0.53 61.65
N ALA A 236 -62.88 -0.12 62.15
CA ALA A 236 -63.28 1.27 62.30
C ALA A 236 -63.36 1.63 63.79
N TYR A 237 -62.76 2.76 64.16
CA TYR A 237 -62.87 3.37 65.49
C TYR A 237 -63.77 4.60 65.40
N VAL A 238 -64.76 4.66 66.29
CA VAL A 238 -65.70 5.78 66.38
C VAL A 238 -65.26 6.70 67.52
N GLU A 239 -64.98 7.96 67.20
CA GLU A 239 -64.53 8.93 68.20
C GLU A 239 -65.60 9.21 69.27
N PRO A 240 -65.22 9.63 70.48
CA PRO A 240 -66.17 9.94 71.55
C PRO A 240 -67.18 11.04 71.21
N GLN A 241 -66.81 11.95 70.29
CA GLN A 241 -67.63 13.09 69.87
C GLN A 241 -68.47 12.79 68.61
N ALA A 242 -68.43 11.56 68.09
CA ALA A 242 -69.14 11.19 66.87
C ALA A 242 -70.66 11.37 67.02
N ALA A 243 -71.26 12.02 66.03
CA ALA A 243 -72.70 12.22 65.98
C ALA A 243 -73.43 10.87 65.78
N LEU A 244 -74.64 10.75 66.34
CA LEU A 244 -75.50 9.58 66.17
C LEU A 244 -76.10 9.55 64.76
N LYS A 245 -75.30 9.11 63.80
CA LYS A 245 -75.67 9.01 62.38
C LYS A 245 -74.98 7.80 61.73
N THR A 246 -75.24 7.63 60.44
CA THR A 246 -74.51 6.65 59.62
C THR A 246 -73.31 7.32 58.97
N TYR A 247 -72.16 6.68 59.10
CA TYR A 247 -70.92 7.03 58.44
C TYR A 247 -70.63 6.01 57.34
N TYR A 248 -69.89 6.43 56.32
CA TYR A 248 -69.56 5.58 55.18
C TYR A 248 -68.04 5.49 55.02
N ILE A 249 -67.56 4.26 54.87
CA ILE A 249 -66.17 3.97 54.51
C ILE A 249 -66.20 3.28 53.16
N THR A 250 -65.55 3.86 52.17
CA THR A 250 -65.38 3.28 50.85
C THR A 250 -64.06 2.53 50.81
N VAL A 251 -64.12 1.24 50.50
CA VAL A 251 -62.94 0.42 50.20
C VAL A 251 -62.78 0.39 48.69
N VAL A 252 -61.61 0.80 48.22
CA VAL A 252 -61.22 0.73 46.82
C VAL A 252 -60.19 -0.39 46.69
N ALA A 253 -60.49 -1.39 45.89
CA ALA A 253 -59.55 -2.43 45.48
C ALA A 253 -59.03 -2.09 44.10
N THR A 254 -57.71 -2.12 43.90
CA THR A 254 -57.06 -1.81 42.61
C THR A 254 -56.08 -2.93 42.28
N SER A 255 -56.27 -3.61 41.15
CA SER A 255 -55.30 -4.60 40.67
C SER A 255 -54.04 -3.95 40.12
N GLN A 256 -52.95 -4.71 40.01
CA GLN A 256 -51.68 -4.27 39.43
C GLN A 256 -51.82 -3.60 38.05
N TYR A 257 -52.77 -4.05 37.23
CA TYR A 257 -53.03 -3.52 35.88
C TYR A 257 -54.25 -2.59 35.81
N GLY A 258 -54.68 -2.05 36.95
CA GLY A 258 -55.63 -0.94 37.00
C GLY A 258 -57.11 -1.32 37.01
N LEU A 259 -57.47 -2.61 37.15
CA LEU A 259 -58.88 -2.96 37.39
C LEU A 259 -59.26 -2.54 38.81
N GLU A 260 -60.15 -1.54 38.89
CA GLU A 260 -60.65 -0.99 40.14
C GLU A 260 -62.06 -1.50 40.45
N LYS A 261 -62.31 -1.86 41.70
CA LYS A 261 -63.66 -2.13 42.24
C LYS A 261 -63.80 -1.49 43.61
N THR A 262 -65.00 -0.99 43.89
CA THR A 262 -65.29 -0.28 45.14
C THR A 262 -66.44 -0.92 45.89
N ILE A 263 -66.38 -0.91 47.22
CA ILE A 263 -67.51 -1.26 48.08
C ILE A 263 -67.65 -0.24 49.21
N THR A 264 -68.87 0.15 49.54
CA THR A 264 -69.15 1.08 50.65
C THR A 264 -69.68 0.30 51.85
N ILE A 265 -69.10 0.57 53.02
CA ILE A 265 -69.46 -0.01 54.30
C ILE A 265 -70.12 1.08 55.14
N SER A 266 -71.28 0.76 55.70
CA SER A 266 -72.03 1.70 56.54
C SER A 266 -71.75 1.41 58.03
N VAL A 267 -71.35 2.42 58.79
CA VAL A 267 -71.15 2.34 60.24
C VAL A 267 -72.25 3.17 60.91
N VAL A 268 -73.21 2.48 61.52
CA VAL A 268 -74.33 3.13 62.23
C VAL A 268 -73.91 3.40 63.67
N VAL A 269 -73.74 4.66 64.02
CA VAL A 269 -73.44 5.11 65.37
C VAL A 269 -74.74 5.39 66.10
N GLN A 270 -74.96 4.70 67.22
CA GLN A 270 -76.19 4.80 68.01
C GLN A 270 -75.89 4.87 69.51
N GLU A 271 -76.92 5.17 70.32
CA GLU A 271 -76.76 5.22 71.77
C GLU A 271 -76.42 3.85 72.36
N ARG A 272 -75.52 3.86 73.34
CA ARG A 272 -75.24 2.66 74.15
C ARG A 272 -76.39 2.46 75.12
N LYS A 273 -77.29 1.52 74.82
CA LYS A 273 -78.35 1.11 75.75
C LYS A 273 -77.73 0.43 76.96
N LEU A 274 -77.61 1.14 78.07
CA LEU A 274 -77.16 0.58 79.35
C LEU A 274 -78.28 -0.30 79.94
N PRO A 275 -77.96 -1.49 80.49
CA PRO A 275 -78.95 -2.27 81.25
C PRO A 275 -79.43 -1.47 82.47
N PRO A 276 -80.68 -1.67 82.93
CA PRO A 276 -81.20 -0.99 84.12
C PRO A 276 -80.27 -1.23 85.32
N ILE A 277 -79.98 -0.16 86.07
CA ILE A 277 -79.31 -0.26 87.36
C ILE A 277 -80.39 -0.77 88.34
N GLU A 278 -80.24 -2.01 88.84
CA GLU A 278 -81.03 -2.53 89.97
C GLU A 278 -80.64 -1.87 91.29
#